data_AF-A0A519SHH3-F1
#
_entry.id   AF-A0A519SHH3-F1
#
_cell.length_a   1.000
_cell.length_b   1.000
_cell.length_c   1.000
_cell.angle_alpha   90.00
_cell.angle_beta   90.00
_cell.angle_gamma   90.00
#
_symmetry.space_group_name_H-M   'P 1'
#
loop_
_entity.id
_entity.type
_entity.pdbx_description
1 polymer ?
#
loop_
_entity_poly.entity_id
_entity_poly.type
_entity_poly.pdbx_seq_one_letter_code
_entity_poly.pdbx_strand_id
1 'polypeptide(L)' 'MDRSKFLDAIIENAIDGIITIDDRGIIEHLNPAALELFGFSKAELVGKNVSILMPQPDKARHDGYIQNYHDTGKK' A
#
# COMPACT_ATOMS: atom_id res chain seq x y z
N MET A 1 5.93 -13.23 -24.03
CA MET A 1 6.40 -12.11 -23.18
C MET A 1 5.51 -12.13 -21.94
N ASP A 2 6.09 -12.39 -20.76
CA ASP A 2 5.32 -12.62 -19.53
C ASP A 2 4.58 -11.34 -19.10
N ARG A 3 3.24 -11.40 -19.02
CA ARG A 3 2.40 -10.26 -18.64
C ARG A 3 2.75 -9.70 -17.26
N SER A 4 3.14 -10.57 -16.32
CA SER A 4 3.59 -10.17 -14.97
C SER A 4 4.79 -9.24 -15.04
N LYS A 5 5.84 -9.63 -15.77
CA LYS A 5 7.08 -8.83 -15.87
C LYS A 5 6.85 -7.44 -16.47
N PHE A 6 5.88 -7.33 -17.38
CA PHE A 6 5.51 -6.04 -17.95
C PHE A 6 4.78 -5.15 -16.94
N LEU A 7 3.88 -5.71 -16.13
CA LEU A 7 3.21 -4.98 -15.04
C LEU A 7 4.21 -4.58 -13.96
N ASP A 8 5.11 -5.48 -13.57
CA ASP A 8 6.16 -5.20 -12.59
C ASP A 8 7.04 -4.04 -13.07
N ALA A 9 7.46 -4.05 -14.36
CA ALA A 9 8.24 -2.97 -14.93
C ALA A 9 7.50 -1.62 -14.94
N ILE A 10 6.18 -1.62 -15.18
CA ILE A 10 5.38 -0.39 -15.11
C ILE A 10 5.30 0.12 -13.68
N ILE A 11 5.00 -0.75 -12.70
CA ILE A 11 4.85 -0.36 -11.30
C ILE A 11 6.18 0.18 -10.74
N GLU A 12 7.28 -0.51 -11.03
CA GLU A 12 8.62 -0.15 -10.56
C GLU A 12 9.12 1.19 -11.14
N ASN A 13 8.68 1.57 -12.35
CA ASN A 13 9.08 2.83 -13.00
C ASN A 13 8.01 3.93 -12.94
N ALA A 14 6.89 3.69 -12.27
CA ALA A 14 5.86 4.71 -12.10
C ALA A 14 6.37 5.85 -11.21
N ILE A 15 6.05 7.09 -11.60
CA ILE A 15 6.37 8.30 -10.82
C ILE A 15 5.47 8.39 -9.59
N ASP A 16 4.22 7.94 -9.71
CA ASP A 16 3.30 7.89 -8.58
C ASP A 16 3.67 6.76 -7.61
N GLY A 17 3.54 7.03 -6.32
CA GLY A 17 3.71 6.03 -5.28
C GLY A 17 2.59 4.98 -5.34
N ILE A 18 2.96 3.72 -5.53
CA ILE A 18 2.03 2.57 -5.59
C ILE A 18 2.31 1.67 -4.40
N ILE A 19 1.26 1.36 -3.65
CA ILE A 19 1.29 0.47 -2.48
C ILE A 19 0.15 -0.54 -2.66
N THR A 20 0.47 -1.82 -2.49
CA THR A 20 -0.54 -2.89 -2.43
C THR A 20 -0.63 -3.44 -1.01
N ILE A 21 -1.85 -3.71 -0.58
CA ILE A 21 -2.17 -4.24 0.74
C ILE A 21 -3.10 -5.44 0.61
N ASP A 22 -3.03 -6.35 1.58
CA ASP A 22 -4.04 -7.41 1.72
C ASP A 22 -5.37 -6.86 2.26
N ASP A 23 -6.35 -7.75 2.42
CA ASP A 23 -7.69 -7.44 2.94
C ASP A 23 -7.71 -6.96 4.40
N ARG A 24 -6.59 -7.09 5.12
CA ARG A 24 -6.39 -6.62 6.49
C ARG A 24 -5.52 -5.35 6.55
N GLY A 25 -5.17 -4.79 5.40
CA GLY A 25 -4.35 -3.59 5.30
C GLY A 25 -2.86 -3.84 5.51
N ILE A 26 -2.39 -5.08 5.45
CA ILE A 26 -0.96 -5.41 5.55
C ILE A 26 -0.30 -5.16 4.20
N ILE A 27 0.80 -4.41 4.20
CA ILE A 27 1.52 -4.06 3.00
C ILE A 27 2.24 -5.29 2.42
N GLU A 28 1.93 -5.60 1.16
CA GLU A 28 2.56 -6.68 0.40
C GLU A 28 3.67 -6.16 -0.51
N HIS A 29 3.47 -5.02 -1.17
CA HIS A 29 4.43 -4.41 -2.08
C HIS A 29 4.35 -2.89 -2.07
N LEU A 30 5.50 -2.25 -2.27
CA LEU A 30 5.64 -0.82 -2.54
C LEU A 30 6.62 -0.62 -3.67
N ASN A 31 6.32 0.29 -4.59
CA ASN A 31 7.25 0.70 -5.62
C ASN A 31 8.30 1.71 -5.08
N PRO A 32 9.40 1.96 -5.81
CA PRO A 32 10.43 2.90 -5.38
C PRO A 32 9.90 4.31 -5.09
N ALA A 33 8.95 4.81 -5.89
CA ALA A 33 8.36 6.13 -5.69
C ALA A 33 7.61 6.24 -4.34
N ALA A 34 6.90 5.20 -3.91
CA ALA A 34 6.26 5.18 -2.60
C ALA A 34 7.28 5.20 -1.45
N LEU A 35 8.36 4.44 -1.58
CA LEU A 35 9.44 4.42 -0.58
C LEU A 35 10.11 5.80 -0.44
N GLU A 36 10.39 6.46 -1.56
CA GLU A 36 10.93 7.82 -1.59
C GLU A 36 9.96 8.84 -0.99
N LEU A 37 8.67 8.77 -1.38
CA LEU A 37 7.63 9.69 -0.91
C LEU A 37 7.46 9.65 0.62
N PHE A 38 7.47 8.46 1.21
CA PHE A 38 7.28 8.29 2.65
C PHE A 38 8.59 8.25 3.45
N GLY A 39 9.75 8.16 2.77
CA GLY A 39 11.07 8.17 3.42
C GLY A 39 11.40 6.90 4.21
N PHE A 40 10.82 5.76 3.82
CA PHE A 40 11.06 4.46 4.46
C PHE A 40 11.73 3.47 3.50
N SER A 41 12.41 2.48 4.06
CA SER A 41 12.86 1.32 3.30
C SER A 41 11.77 0.25 3.19
N LYS A 42 11.88 -0.60 2.16
CA LYS A 42 10.99 -1.73 1.95
C LYS A 42 10.94 -2.68 3.15
N ALA A 43 12.09 -2.91 3.80
CA ALA A 43 12.20 -3.81 4.95
C ALA A 43 11.46 -3.30 6.19
N GLU A 44 11.25 -1.98 6.30
CA GLU A 44 10.50 -1.38 7.40
C GLU A 44 8.99 -1.49 7.21
N LEU A 45 8.52 -1.51 5.96
CA LEU A 45 7.10 -1.39 5.63
C LEU A 45 6.43 -2.70 5.23
N VAL A 46 7.11 -3.59 4.50
CA VAL A 46 6.49 -4.86 4.07
C VAL A 46 6.12 -5.71 5.30
N GLY A 47 4.90 -6.22 5.31
CA GLY A 47 4.35 -6.95 6.45
C GLY A 47 3.86 -6.08 7.61
N LYS A 48 3.93 -4.74 7.50
CA LYS A 48 3.28 -3.81 8.44
C LYS A 48 1.90 -3.42 7.93
N ASN A 49 1.04 -3.01 8.85
CA ASN A 49 -0.23 -2.41 8.49
C ASN A 49 0.00 -0.99 7.90
N VAL A 50 -0.68 -0.69 6.79
CA VAL A 50 -0.54 0.54 6.00
C VAL A 50 -0.86 1.82 6.76
N SER A 51 -1.63 1.73 7.85
CA SER A 51 -1.92 2.86 8.74
C SER A 51 -0.67 3.54 9.30
N ILE A 52 0.49 2.86 9.31
CA ILE A 52 1.77 3.47 9.72
C ILE A 52 2.14 4.71 8.87
N LEU A 53 1.69 4.75 7.61
CA LEU A 53 1.96 5.83 6.66
C LEU A 53 1.01 7.03 6.83
N MET A 54 0.09 6.96 7.80
CA MET A 54 -0.94 7.96 8.00
C MET A 54 -0.75 8.71 9.32
N PRO A 55 -1.11 10.01 9.37
CA PRO A 55 -1.18 10.74 10.62
C PRO A 55 -2.40 10.30 11.43
N GLN A 56 -2.42 10.67 12.72
CA GLN A 56 -3.64 10.63 13.50
C GLN A 56 -4.62 11.72 13.02
N PRO A 57 -5.94 11.49 13.06
CA PRO A 57 -6.62 10.31 13.62
C PRO A 57 -6.77 9.15 12.63
N ASP A 58 -6.44 9.34 11.35
CA ASP A 58 -6.72 8.36 10.31
C ASP A 58 -5.96 7.05 10.50
N LYS A 59 -4.75 7.11 11.05
CA LYS A 59 -4.01 5.92 11.48
C LYS A 59 -4.84 4.97 12.36
N ALA A 60 -5.59 5.50 13.33
CA ALA A 60 -6.40 4.69 14.22
C ALA A 60 -7.71 4.19 13.57
N ARG A 61 -8.16 4.83 12.49
CA ARG A 61 -9.46 4.56 11.85
C ARG A 61 -9.34 3.73 10.58
N HIS A 62 -8.15 3.69 9.98
CA HIS A 62 -7.94 3.14 8.65
C HIS A 62 -8.42 1.69 8.51
N ASP A 63 -8.12 0.84 9.48
CA ASP A 63 -8.56 -0.56 9.47
C ASP A 63 -10.09 -0.67 9.45
N GLY A 64 -10.78 0.26 10.12
CA GLY A 64 -12.24 0.38 10.06
C GLY A 64 -12.75 0.77 8.67
N TYR A 65 -12.02 1.60 7.92
CA TYR A 65 -12.38 1.94 6.54
C TYR A 65 -12.26 0.72 5.62
N ILE A 66 -11.17 -0.06 5.76
CA ILE A 66 -10.97 -1.31 5.01
C ILE A 66 -12.11 -2.29 5.33
N GLN A 67 -12.37 -2.52 6.61
CA GLN A 67 -13.41 -3.46 7.06
C GLN A 67 -14.79 -3.03 6.57
N ASN A 68 -15.13 -1.75 6.69
CA ASN A 68 -16.41 -1.23 6.20
C ASN A 68 -16.55 -1.41 4.69
N TYR A 69 -15.48 -1.18 3.92
CA TYR A 69 -15.49 -1.41 2.49
C TYR A 69 -15.67 -2.89 2.15
N HIS A 70 -14.99 -3.79 2.87
CA HIS A 70 -15.14 -5.24 2.71
C HIS A 70 -16.59 -5.70 2.98
N ASP A 71 -17.19 -5.20 4.06
CA ASP A 71 -18.51 -5.67 4.52
C ASP A 71 -19.67 -5.05 3.74
N THR A 72 -19.51 -3.82 3.23
CA THR A 72 -20.61 -3.05 2.64
C THR A 72 -20.44 -2.74 1.16
N GLY A 73 -19.23 -2.87 0.63
CA GLY A 73 -18.84 -2.41 -0.71
C GLY A 73 -18.87 -0.89 -0.88
N LYS A 74 -19.09 -0.12 0.19
CA LYS A 74 -19.18 1.34 0.16
C LYS A 74 -17.86 1.96 0.59
N LYS A 75 -17.41 2.93 -0.22
CA LYS A 75 -16.25 3.80 0.08
C LYS A 75 -16.62 4.82 1.15
#